data_AF-A0A2W5ZZM4-F1
#
_entry.id   AF-A0A2W5ZZM4-F1
#
_cell.length_a   1.000
_cell.length_b   1.000
_cell.length_c   1.000
_cell.angle_alpha   90.00
_cell.angle_beta   90.00
_cell.angle_gamma   90.00
#
_symmetry.space_group_name_H-M   'P 1'
#
loop_
_entity.id
_entity.type
_entity.pdbx_description
1 polymer ?
#
loop_
_entity_poly.entity_id
_entity_poly.type
_entity_poly.pdbx_seq_one_letter_code
_entity_poly.pdbx_strand_id
1 'polypeptide(L)'
;MKSHSLTRLAPALLLLLALWFILCRQLSGEWSANDQYSYGWFVPIFVLYLFWLRWETREEFRNADCGLRISKQQRALVIGAVVLALLILFPVRLFEVANPDWRPLGWVHAFAVIAITFVVIYLARGWAWVKHFSFPILFFLVAVPWISPIEEPIVQGLMRTVAAAATEAITLCGVPAQLEGNLIRVSTGLVGVNEACSGVRSLQTSLMIGLLFGELKRLSIGRRFALVFGALAIAVVANFARAFFLVWVAAHQGVSAVERWHDFAGYTIVGVVFGGSLLLAAALGKGGRRKAEGGIRPPTSDPPEDRFAVANLRPPTALPFILHPSSFILSLAWLLAVEIGVEGWYRAHERNLIPRSAWSVRAPENANGFRELKIDEAVRSTLRFDTGREVVWKTSDADAAGSSATNYLFFFRWNPGSSSVVRARAHRPDICLPSTGWKQIADHGMRTYLARDGIALPARHISFRKESGNAVVHTFFCLQEDKVHREEARPDLQMTGGAQPDWSLKARARMVRRGVRNLGQQVLEFALLNTRPIDDQAAEARFAALVREMVISESRK
;
A
#
# COMPACT_ATOMS: atom_id res chain seq x y z
N MET A 1 -29.99 6.90 -37.43
CA MET A 1 -30.29 7.05 -35.98
C MET A 1 -29.19 6.57 -35.00
N LYS A 2 -28.14 5.82 -35.41
CA LYS A 2 -27.09 5.33 -34.48
C LYS A 2 -25.97 6.33 -34.12
N SER A 3 -25.65 7.34 -34.94
CA SER A 3 -24.51 8.25 -34.66
C SER A 3 -24.82 9.32 -33.59
N HIS A 4 -26.06 9.84 -33.53
CA HIS A 4 -26.45 10.87 -32.56
C HIS A 4 -26.52 10.38 -31.11
N SER A 5 -26.67 9.06 -30.87
CA SER A 5 -26.65 8.50 -29.52
C SER A 5 -25.23 8.30 -28.99
N LEU A 6 -24.27 7.95 -29.86
CA LEU A 6 -22.87 7.78 -29.48
C LEU A 6 -22.23 9.12 -29.07
N THR A 7 -22.48 10.19 -29.83
CA THR A 7 -21.92 11.51 -29.53
C THR A 7 -22.41 12.09 -28.20
N ARG A 8 -23.63 11.74 -27.77
CA ARG A 8 -24.19 12.17 -26.48
C ARG A 8 -23.64 11.39 -25.28
N LEU A 9 -23.20 10.15 -25.47
CA LEU A 9 -22.67 9.29 -24.40
C LEU A 9 -21.14 9.40 -24.24
N ALA A 10 -20.44 9.88 -25.26
CA ALA A 10 -18.98 10.02 -25.23
C ALA A 10 -18.46 10.86 -24.05
N PRO A 11 -19.02 12.04 -23.71
CA PRO A 11 -18.55 12.83 -22.57
C PRO A 11 -18.70 12.13 -21.22
N ALA A 12 -19.79 11.37 -21.03
CA ALA A 12 -20.02 10.60 -19.82
C ALA A 12 -19.00 9.47 -19.67
N LEU A 13 -18.72 8.75 -20.77
CA LEU A 13 -17.71 7.70 -20.79
C LEU A 13 -16.31 8.28 -20.51
N LEU A 14 -15.95 9.40 -21.15
CA LEU A 14 -14.68 10.08 -20.91
C LEU A 14 -14.53 10.53 -19.46
N LEU A 15 -15.59 11.09 -18.86
CA LEU A 15 -15.59 11.45 -17.44
C LEU A 15 -15.31 10.23 -16.54
N LEU A 16 -16.03 9.12 -16.76
CA LEU A 16 -15.83 7.91 -15.97
C LEU A 16 -14.42 7.35 -16.16
N LEU A 17 -13.93 7.27 -17.40
CA LEU A 17 -12.56 6.82 -17.68
C LEU A 17 -11.52 7.70 -16.99
N ALA A 18 -11.70 9.03 -17.00
CA ALA A 18 -10.81 9.96 -16.31
C ALA A 18 -10.83 9.74 -14.78
N LEU A 19 -12.02 9.65 -14.17
CA LEU A 19 -12.17 9.41 -12.74
C LEU A 19 -11.51 8.10 -12.29
N TRP A 20 -11.79 6.99 -13.00
CA TRP A 20 -11.21 5.69 -12.70
C TRP A 20 -9.70 5.65 -12.96
N PHE A 21 -9.22 6.32 -14.01
CA PHE A 21 -7.79 6.43 -14.29
C PHE A 21 -7.05 7.19 -13.19
N ILE A 22 -7.55 8.34 -12.75
CA ILE A 22 -6.95 9.13 -11.67
C ILE A 22 -6.90 8.31 -10.37
N LEU A 23 -7.99 7.63 -10.03
CA LEU A 23 -8.04 6.74 -8.86
C LEU A 23 -7.02 5.59 -8.95
N CYS A 24 -6.95 4.88 -10.08
CA CYS A 24 -5.98 3.81 -10.28
C CYS A 24 -4.54 4.35 -10.24
N ARG A 25 -4.29 5.52 -10.83
CA ARG A 25 -2.97 6.17 -10.79
C ARG A 25 -2.56 6.53 -9.36
N GLN A 26 -3.50 6.97 -8.52
CA GLN A 26 -3.24 7.22 -7.11
C GLN A 26 -2.91 5.92 -6.36
N LEU A 27 -3.74 4.88 -6.51
CA LEU A 27 -3.57 3.61 -5.81
C LEU A 27 -2.35 2.80 -6.31
N SER A 28 -1.89 3.05 -7.54
CA SER A 28 -0.72 2.36 -8.11
C SER A 28 0.56 2.51 -7.28
N GLY A 29 0.71 3.60 -6.51
CA GLY A 29 1.84 3.76 -5.59
C GLY A 29 1.84 2.70 -4.50
N GLU A 30 0.67 2.40 -3.93
CA GLU A 30 0.50 1.33 -2.93
C GLU A 30 0.68 -0.06 -3.56
N TRP A 31 0.11 -0.29 -4.74
CA TRP A 31 0.23 -1.58 -5.42
C TRP A 31 1.67 -1.91 -5.85
N SER A 32 2.52 -0.89 -6.00
CA SER A 32 3.92 -1.07 -6.40
C SER A 32 4.88 -1.11 -5.20
N ALA A 33 4.59 -0.34 -4.14
CA ALA A 33 5.46 -0.24 -2.98
C ALA A 33 5.10 -1.24 -1.86
N ASN A 34 3.88 -1.79 -1.86
CA ASN A 34 3.44 -2.76 -0.87
C ASN A 34 3.07 -4.08 -1.54
N ASP A 35 3.96 -5.05 -1.38
CA ASP A 35 3.82 -6.41 -1.85
C ASP A 35 2.51 -7.10 -1.45
N GLN A 36 1.92 -6.73 -0.31
CA GLN A 36 0.63 -7.26 0.14
C GLN A 36 -0.53 -6.85 -0.78
N TYR A 37 -0.45 -5.65 -1.38
CA TYR A 37 -1.46 -5.06 -2.26
C TYR A 37 -1.09 -5.13 -3.75
N SER A 38 0.00 -5.82 -4.11
CA SER A 38 0.44 -6.00 -5.50
C SER A 38 -0.63 -6.59 -6.42
N TYR A 39 -1.53 -7.43 -5.87
CA TYR A 39 -2.68 -7.97 -6.60
C TYR A 39 -3.64 -6.88 -7.11
N GLY A 40 -3.60 -5.66 -6.54
CA GLY A 40 -4.43 -4.52 -6.92
C GLY A 40 -4.32 -4.18 -8.40
N TRP A 41 -3.17 -4.44 -9.04
CA TRP A 41 -2.98 -4.27 -10.48
C TRP A 41 -3.91 -5.12 -11.34
N PHE A 42 -4.35 -6.29 -10.85
CA PHE A 42 -5.28 -7.16 -11.57
C PHE A 42 -6.74 -6.75 -11.38
N VAL A 43 -7.07 -6.00 -10.33
CA VAL A 43 -8.46 -5.66 -9.99
C VAL A 43 -9.16 -4.84 -11.08
N PRO A 44 -8.56 -3.79 -11.68
CA PRO A 44 -9.18 -3.09 -12.82
C PRO A 44 -9.57 -4.03 -13.97
N ILE A 45 -8.72 -5.01 -14.28
CA ILE A 45 -8.98 -6.01 -15.32
C ILE A 45 -10.17 -6.89 -14.94
N PHE A 46 -10.21 -7.38 -13.70
CA PHE A 46 -11.33 -8.16 -13.20
C PHE A 46 -12.64 -7.37 -13.14
N VAL A 47 -12.59 -6.09 -12.76
CA VAL A 47 -13.76 -5.19 -12.77
C VAL A 47 -14.30 -5.05 -14.19
N LEU A 48 -13.43 -4.80 -15.17
CA LEU A 48 -13.83 -4.73 -16.58
C LEU A 48 -14.44 -6.04 -17.07
N TYR A 49 -13.84 -7.17 -16.72
CA TYR A 49 -14.35 -8.50 -17.07
C TYR A 49 -15.71 -8.79 -16.41
N LEU A 50 -15.86 -8.51 -15.12
CA LEU A 50 -17.14 -8.66 -14.39
C LEU A 50 -18.21 -7.72 -14.94
N PHE A 51 -17.83 -6.50 -15.30
CA PHE A 51 -18.73 -5.55 -15.93
C PHE A 51 -19.17 -6.06 -17.30
N TRP A 52 -18.26 -6.61 -18.11
CA TRP A 52 -18.57 -7.23 -19.40
C TRP A 52 -19.52 -8.44 -19.25
N LEU A 53 -19.28 -9.35 -18.28
CA LEU A 53 -20.19 -10.46 -18.00
C LEU A 53 -21.60 -9.99 -17.60
N ARG A 54 -21.70 -8.93 -16.79
CA ARG A 54 -22.98 -8.31 -16.44
C ARG A 54 -23.62 -7.61 -17.62
N TRP A 55 -22.81 -7.06 -18.52
CA TRP A 55 -23.28 -6.42 -19.74
C TRP A 55 -23.93 -7.40 -20.71
N GLU A 56 -23.45 -8.64 -20.80
CA GLU A 56 -24.09 -9.67 -21.63
C GLU A 56 -25.51 -10.01 -21.14
N THR A 57 -25.71 -10.12 -19.83
CA THR A 57 -27.04 -10.43 -19.25
C THR A 57 -27.92 -9.18 -19.04
N ARG A 58 -27.61 -8.05 -19.70
CA ARG A 58 -28.36 -6.80 -19.53
C ARG A 58 -29.79 -6.86 -20.05
N GLU A 59 -30.09 -7.77 -20.98
CA GLU A 59 -31.38 -7.81 -21.69
C GLU A 59 -32.54 -8.17 -20.74
N GLU A 60 -32.26 -8.96 -19.71
CA GLU A 60 -33.18 -9.29 -18.61
C GLU A 60 -33.69 -8.03 -17.88
N PHE A 61 -32.89 -6.96 -17.85
CA PHE A 61 -33.19 -5.70 -17.16
C PHE A 61 -33.57 -4.57 -18.13
N ARG A 62 -33.69 -4.86 -19.44
CA ARG A 62 -34.06 -3.87 -20.45
C ARG A 62 -35.50 -3.38 -20.27
N ASN A 63 -36.37 -4.23 -19.74
CA ASN A 63 -37.79 -3.93 -19.53
C ASN A 63 -38.13 -3.54 -18.07
N ALA A 64 -37.15 -3.59 -17.17
CA ALA A 64 -37.38 -3.45 -15.73
C ALA A 64 -37.52 -1.99 -15.23
N ASP A 65 -37.16 -0.98 -16.04
CA ASP A 65 -37.29 0.43 -15.67
C ASP A 65 -37.82 1.26 -16.87
N CYS A 66 -39.12 1.12 -17.15
CA CYS A 66 -39.86 2.11 -17.95
C CYS A 66 -40.32 3.26 -17.04
N GLY A 67 -39.67 4.42 -17.16
CA GLY A 67 -40.19 5.70 -16.66
C GLY A 67 -39.99 5.96 -15.16
N LEU A 68 -38.75 6.31 -14.78
CA LEU A 68 -38.46 6.85 -13.46
C LEU A 68 -39.17 8.19 -13.25
N ARG A 69 -40.31 8.18 -12.54
CA ARG A 69 -40.86 9.39 -11.89
C ARG A 69 -40.04 9.70 -10.63
N ILE A 70 -38.82 10.21 -10.83
CA ILE A 70 -38.02 10.75 -9.72
C ILE A 70 -38.71 12.04 -9.24
N SER A 71 -39.04 12.12 -7.96
CA SER A 71 -39.54 13.37 -7.38
C SER A 71 -38.51 14.49 -7.60
N LYS A 72 -38.98 15.74 -7.80
CA LYS A 72 -38.08 16.90 -7.92
C LYS A 72 -37.07 16.97 -6.76
N GLN A 73 -37.48 16.58 -5.55
CA GLN A 73 -36.63 16.53 -4.36
C GLN A 73 -35.52 15.46 -4.47
N GLN A 74 -35.87 14.22 -4.86
CA GLN A 74 -34.90 13.14 -5.04
C GLN A 74 -33.87 13.48 -6.12
N ARG A 75 -34.31 14.14 -7.20
CA ARG A 75 -33.40 14.61 -8.26
C ARG A 75 -32.43 15.67 -7.74
N ALA A 76 -32.91 16.63 -6.95
CA ALA A 76 -32.06 17.66 -6.35
C ALA A 76 -31.02 17.04 -5.39
N LEU A 77 -31.42 16.05 -4.59
CA LEU A 77 -30.50 15.31 -3.70
C LEU A 77 -29.42 14.56 -4.47
N VAL A 78 -29.78 13.86 -5.55
CA VAL A 78 -28.82 13.11 -6.38
C VAL A 78 -27.82 14.05 -7.07
N ILE A 79 -28.29 15.19 -7.60
CA ILE A 79 -27.41 16.20 -8.20
C ILE A 79 -26.51 16.82 -7.13
N GLY A 80 -27.07 17.16 -5.96
CA GLY A 80 -26.29 17.69 -4.83
C GLY A 80 -25.20 16.73 -4.38
N ALA A 81 -25.47 15.43 -4.33
CA ALA A 81 -24.48 14.41 -4.00
C ALA A 81 -23.34 14.32 -5.03
N VAL A 82 -23.64 14.42 -6.33
CA VAL A 82 -22.60 14.44 -7.39
C VAL A 82 -21.77 15.72 -7.31
N VAL A 83 -22.41 16.88 -7.13
CA VAL A 83 -21.70 18.14 -7.00
C VAL A 83 -20.78 18.09 -5.78
N LEU A 84 -21.26 17.60 -4.63
CA LEU A 84 -20.43 17.41 -3.45
C LEU A 84 -19.29 16.42 -3.69
N ALA A 85 -19.55 15.29 -4.35
CA ALA A 85 -18.53 14.29 -4.69
C ALA A 85 -17.50 14.82 -5.70
N LEU A 86 -17.86 15.75 -6.58
CA LEU A 86 -16.91 16.43 -7.45
C LEU A 86 -16.11 17.49 -6.68
N LEU A 87 -16.76 18.28 -5.84
CA LEU A 87 -16.12 19.32 -5.03
C LEU A 87 -15.10 18.74 -4.04
N ILE A 88 -15.39 17.58 -3.44
CA ILE A 88 -14.46 16.92 -2.50
C ILE A 88 -13.20 16.39 -3.19
N LEU A 89 -13.19 16.18 -4.51
CA LEU A 89 -11.99 15.76 -5.22
C LEU A 89 -10.87 16.80 -5.11
N PHE A 90 -11.18 18.09 -5.07
CA PHE A 90 -10.16 19.13 -4.92
C PHE A 90 -9.33 18.98 -3.63
N PRO A 91 -9.92 19.03 -2.42
CA PRO A 91 -9.16 18.84 -1.19
C PRO A 91 -8.56 17.43 -1.09
N VAL A 92 -9.22 16.38 -1.61
CA VAL A 92 -8.64 15.03 -1.62
C VAL A 92 -7.35 15.00 -2.43
N ARG A 93 -7.36 15.49 -3.68
CA ARG A 93 -6.18 15.54 -4.55
C ARG A 93 -5.06 16.40 -3.95
N LEU A 94 -5.42 17.51 -3.31
CA LEU A 94 -4.46 18.35 -2.59
C LEU A 94 -3.75 17.55 -1.49
N PHE A 95 -4.50 16.81 -0.67
CA PHE A 95 -3.92 15.99 0.39
C PHE A 95 -3.11 14.80 -0.15
N GLU A 96 -3.57 14.16 -1.23
CA GLU A 96 -2.91 13.02 -1.88
C GLU A 96 -1.53 13.36 -2.43
N VAL A 97 -1.35 14.56 -3.00
CA VAL A 97 -0.04 14.99 -3.53
C VAL A 97 0.99 15.20 -2.43
N ALA A 98 0.61 15.75 -1.28
CA ALA A 98 1.52 15.86 -0.13
C ALA A 98 1.69 14.53 0.63
N ASN A 99 0.68 13.66 0.60
CA ASN A 99 0.61 12.45 1.41
C ASN A 99 0.17 11.24 0.58
N PRO A 100 0.96 10.82 -0.43
CA PRO A 100 0.55 9.75 -1.34
C PRO A 100 0.36 8.40 -0.65
N ASP A 101 1.03 8.19 0.48
CA ASP A 101 0.97 6.98 1.31
C ASP A 101 -0.13 7.02 2.40
N TRP A 102 -0.96 8.06 2.47
CA TRP A 102 -1.99 8.18 3.49
C TRP A 102 -3.31 7.52 3.06
N ARG A 103 -3.42 6.22 3.38
CA ARG A 103 -4.49 5.31 2.94
C ARG A 103 -5.95 5.77 3.12
N PRO A 104 -6.35 6.51 4.19
CA PRO A 104 -7.73 6.98 4.31
C PRO A 104 -8.20 7.85 3.13
N LEU A 105 -7.29 8.60 2.49
CA LEU A 105 -7.62 9.40 1.31
C LEU A 105 -8.05 8.53 0.13
N GLY A 106 -7.37 7.40 -0.08
CA GLY A 106 -7.71 6.45 -1.13
C GLY A 106 -9.15 5.91 -1.01
N TRP A 107 -9.64 5.71 0.23
CA TRP A 107 -11.03 5.34 0.47
C TRP A 107 -12.01 6.47 0.13
N VAL A 108 -11.74 7.70 0.56
CA VAL A 108 -12.58 8.86 0.24
C VAL A 108 -12.65 9.07 -1.27
N HIS A 109 -11.51 8.96 -1.96
CA HIS A 109 -11.43 9.05 -3.41
C HIS A 109 -12.21 7.92 -4.10
N ALA A 110 -12.02 6.66 -3.68
CA ALA A 110 -12.74 5.52 -4.24
C ALA A 110 -14.26 5.66 -4.07
N PHE A 111 -14.73 6.06 -2.88
CA PHE A 111 -16.16 6.30 -2.65
C PHE A 111 -16.72 7.45 -3.49
N ALA A 112 -15.97 8.53 -3.70
CA ALA A 112 -16.39 9.61 -4.59
C ALA A 112 -16.56 9.11 -6.04
N VAL A 113 -15.58 8.35 -6.56
CA VAL A 113 -15.64 7.78 -7.93
C VAL A 113 -16.78 6.77 -8.08
N ILE A 114 -16.97 5.89 -7.09
CA ILE A 114 -18.07 4.91 -7.07
C ILE A 114 -19.43 5.62 -7.01
N ALA A 115 -19.58 6.64 -6.15
CA ALA A 115 -20.81 7.40 -6.03
C ALA A 115 -21.17 8.10 -7.35
N ILE A 116 -20.20 8.78 -7.97
CA ILE A 116 -20.40 9.41 -9.29
C ILE A 116 -20.78 8.35 -10.33
N THR A 117 -20.10 7.20 -10.35
CA THR A 117 -20.41 6.09 -11.27
C THR A 117 -21.85 5.59 -11.09
N PHE A 118 -22.30 5.36 -9.86
CA PHE A 118 -23.67 4.94 -9.59
C PHE A 118 -24.70 5.98 -10.00
N VAL A 119 -24.43 7.26 -9.77
CA VAL A 119 -25.35 8.30 -10.20
C VAL A 119 -25.42 8.38 -11.72
N VAL A 120 -24.29 8.28 -12.44
CA VAL A 120 -24.31 8.26 -13.91
C VAL A 120 -25.14 7.08 -14.44
N ILE A 121 -25.00 5.89 -13.86
CA ILE A 121 -25.80 4.72 -14.23
C ILE A 121 -27.29 4.92 -13.89
N TYR A 122 -27.57 5.43 -12.69
CA TYR A 122 -28.92 5.70 -12.22
C TYR A 122 -29.66 6.69 -13.14
N LEU A 123 -29.01 7.81 -13.49
CA LEU A 123 -29.60 8.82 -14.36
C LEU A 123 -29.75 8.33 -15.80
N ALA A 124 -28.90 7.41 -16.25
CA ALA A 124 -28.96 6.86 -17.60
C ALA A 124 -30.06 5.79 -17.76
N ARG A 125 -30.21 4.89 -16.77
CA ARG A 125 -31.00 3.66 -16.92
C ARG A 125 -31.76 3.21 -15.67
N GLY A 126 -31.64 3.93 -14.55
CA GLY A 126 -32.42 3.68 -13.35
C GLY A 126 -31.80 2.73 -12.33
N TRP A 127 -32.58 2.45 -11.29
CA TRP A 127 -32.11 1.74 -10.10
C TRP A 127 -31.89 0.25 -10.35
N ALA A 128 -32.63 -0.36 -11.28
CA ALA A 128 -32.41 -1.75 -11.66
C ALA A 128 -30.99 -1.94 -12.23
N TRP A 129 -30.52 -0.99 -13.05
CA TRP A 129 -29.16 -0.99 -13.60
C TRP A 129 -28.11 -0.76 -12.52
N VAL A 130 -28.34 0.15 -11.58
CA VAL A 130 -27.42 0.35 -10.45
C VAL A 130 -27.25 -0.95 -9.65
N LYS A 131 -28.36 -1.62 -9.31
CA LYS A 131 -28.30 -2.91 -8.60
C LYS A 131 -27.55 -3.96 -9.41
N HIS A 132 -27.81 -4.05 -10.71
CA HIS A 132 -27.18 -5.04 -11.58
C HIS A 132 -25.66 -4.86 -11.70
N PHE A 133 -25.18 -3.62 -11.81
CA PHE A 133 -23.74 -3.30 -11.90
C PHE A 133 -23.06 -3.01 -10.55
N SER A 134 -23.81 -3.08 -9.43
CA SER A 134 -23.28 -2.79 -8.10
C SER A 134 -22.10 -3.66 -7.71
N PHE A 135 -22.15 -4.95 -8.02
CA PHE A 135 -21.09 -5.88 -7.65
C PHE A 135 -19.76 -5.58 -8.38
N PRO A 136 -19.69 -5.49 -9.73
CA PRO A 136 -18.44 -5.12 -10.40
C PRO A 136 -17.84 -3.80 -9.90
N ILE A 137 -18.68 -2.79 -9.64
CA ILE A 137 -18.22 -1.47 -9.20
C ILE A 137 -17.67 -1.52 -7.76
N LEU A 138 -18.39 -2.18 -6.83
CA LEU A 138 -17.97 -2.32 -5.43
C LEU A 138 -16.81 -3.30 -5.26
N PHE A 139 -16.65 -4.27 -6.17
CA PHE A 139 -15.52 -5.19 -6.16
C PHE A 139 -14.18 -4.45 -6.25
N PHE A 140 -14.13 -3.27 -6.87
CA PHE A 140 -12.92 -2.45 -6.90
C PHE A 140 -12.41 -2.06 -5.51
N LEU A 141 -13.28 -1.98 -4.49
CA LEU A 141 -12.87 -1.65 -3.12
C LEU A 141 -11.85 -2.64 -2.53
N VAL A 142 -11.76 -3.86 -3.08
CA VAL A 142 -10.74 -4.84 -2.68
C VAL A 142 -9.32 -4.40 -3.08
N ALA A 143 -9.17 -3.51 -4.06
CA ALA A 143 -7.89 -2.91 -4.43
C ALA A 143 -7.50 -1.71 -3.56
N VAL A 144 -8.41 -1.20 -2.73
CA VAL A 144 -8.16 -0.04 -1.87
C VAL A 144 -7.53 -0.52 -0.55
N PRO A 145 -6.31 -0.08 -0.21
CA PRO A 145 -5.64 -0.54 1.00
C PRO A 145 -6.39 -0.23 2.28
N TRP A 146 -6.46 -1.20 3.18
CA TRP A 146 -7.08 -1.04 4.49
C TRP A 146 -6.36 0.03 5.30
N ILE A 147 -7.13 0.74 6.12
CA ILE A 147 -6.61 1.79 6.99
C ILE A 147 -5.68 1.15 8.03
N SER A 148 -4.43 1.62 8.14
CA SER A 148 -3.38 0.94 8.91
C SER A 148 -3.73 0.63 10.37
N PRO A 149 -4.36 1.53 11.14
CA PRO A 149 -4.86 1.21 12.49
C PRO A 149 -5.81 0.01 12.60
N ILE A 150 -6.47 -0.38 11.51
CA ILE A 150 -7.35 -1.57 11.45
C ILE A 150 -6.56 -2.79 10.99
N GLU A 151 -5.70 -2.62 9.98
CA GLU A 151 -4.94 -3.72 9.37
C GLU A 151 -3.83 -4.24 10.28
N GLU A 152 -2.98 -3.36 10.81
CA GLU A 152 -1.76 -3.74 11.54
C GLU A 152 -2.06 -4.66 12.75
N PRO A 153 -3.07 -4.40 13.60
CA PRO A 153 -3.37 -5.29 14.72
C PRO A 153 -3.85 -6.67 14.26
N ILE A 154 -4.64 -6.75 13.19
CA ILE A 154 -5.13 -8.02 12.63
C ILE A 154 -3.97 -8.84 12.09
N VAL A 155 -3.10 -8.19 11.31
CA VAL A 155 -1.91 -8.79 10.72
C VAL A 155 -0.97 -9.29 11.81
N GLN A 156 -0.59 -8.44 12.75
CA GLN A 156 0.33 -8.80 13.83
C GLN A 156 -0.26 -9.88 14.75
N GLY A 157 -1.56 -9.81 15.05
CA GLY A 157 -2.26 -10.83 15.83
C GLY A 157 -2.26 -12.19 15.15
N LEU A 158 -2.52 -12.24 13.85
CA LEU A 158 -2.47 -13.47 13.07
C LEU A 158 -1.04 -14.04 13.02
N MET A 159 -0.04 -13.19 12.78
CA MET A 159 1.36 -13.60 12.72
C MET A 159 1.85 -14.20 14.04
N ARG A 160 1.52 -13.57 15.18
CA ARG A 160 1.84 -14.10 16.51
C ARG A 160 1.16 -15.44 16.78
N THR A 161 -0.11 -15.57 16.42
CA THR A 161 -0.87 -16.82 16.59
C THR A 161 -0.25 -17.95 15.77
N VAL A 162 0.09 -17.69 14.50
CA VAL A 162 0.75 -18.68 13.63
C VAL A 162 2.14 -19.05 14.16
N ALA A 163 2.92 -18.07 14.61
CA ALA A 163 4.24 -18.28 15.18
C ALA A 163 4.19 -19.15 16.46
N ALA A 164 3.26 -18.84 17.37
CA ALA A 164 3.05 -19.60 18.59
C ALA A 164 2.63 -21.05 18.28
N ALA A 165 1.61 -21.23 17.44
CA ALA A 165 1.16 -22.55 17.05
C ALA A 165 2.28 -23.36 16.36
N ALA A 166 3.07 -22.74 15.47
CA ALA A 166 4.17 -23.41 14.79
C ALA A 166 5.30 -23.80 15.76
N THR A 167 5.58 -22.95 16.75
CA THR A 167 6.56 -23.23 17.81
C THR A 167 6.11 -24.39 18.70
N GLU A 168 4.84 -24.43 19.09
CA GLU A 168 4.28 -25.54 19.85
C GLU A 168 4.35 -26.85 19.04
N ALA A 169 3.92 -26.81 17.78
CA ALA A 169 3.94 -27.97 16.90
C ALA A 169 5.35 -28.51 16.67
N ILE A 170 6.34 -27.65 16.42
CA ILE A 170 7.72 -28.10 16.20
C ILE A 170 8.35 -28.67 17.47
N THR A 171 8.02 -28.08 18.63
CA THR A 171 8.47 -28.56 19.94
C THR A 171 7.88 -29.94 20.24
N LEU A 172 6.61 -30.16 19.89
CA LEU A 172 5.98 -31.49 19.98
C LEU A 172 6.65 -32.53 19.07
N CYS A 173 7.27 -32.10 17.96
CA CYS A 173 8.06 -32.97 17.08
C CYS A 173 9.52 -33.18 17.56
N GLY A 174 9.87 -32.75 18.77
CA GLY A 174 11.19 -32.99 19.38
C GLY A 174 12.27 -31.97 19.02
N VAL A 175 11.91 -30.86 18.38
CA VAL A 175 12.85 -29.78 18.06
C VAL A 175 12.73 -28.68 19.13
N PRO A 176 13.77 -28.38 19.92
CA PRO A 176 13.72 -27.29 20.88
C PRO A 176 13.61 -25.96 20.15
N ALA A 177 12.47 -25.29 20.30
CA ALA A 177 12.21 -23.98 19.70
C ALA A 177 11.68 -23.00 20.75
N GLN A 178 12.10 -21.74 20.63
CA GLN A 178 11.66 -20.66 21.53
C GLN A 178 11.08 -19.50 20.72
N LEU A 179 9.91 -19.02 21.14
CA LEU A 179 9.25 -17.88 20.51
C LEU A 179 9.81 -16.55 21.04
N GLU A 180 10.29 -15.70 20.15
CA GLU A 180 10.74 -14.33 20.42
C GLU A 180 9.95 -13.34 19.56
N GLY A 181 8.78 -12.91 20.06
CA GLY A 181 7.86 -12.07 19.29
C GLY A 181 7.27 -12.82 18.09
N ASN A 182 7.66 -12.45 16.87
CA ASN A 182 7.31 -13.16 15.63
C ASN A 182 8.49 -13.99 15.08
N LEU A 183 9.59 -14.13 15.83
CA LEU A 183 10.76 -14.93 15.44
C LEU A 183 10.74 -16.25 16.21
N ILE A 184 11.17 -17.32 15.57
CA ILE A 184 11.30 -18.64 16.18
C ILE A 184 12.78 -18.98 16.25
N ARG A 185 13.33 -19.03 17.46
CA ARG A 185 14.72 -19.42 17.72
C ARG A 185 14.82 -20.94 17.74
N VAL A 186 15.70 -21.48 16.92
CA VAL A 186 16.11 -22.89 16.90
C VAL A 186 17.62 -22.99 17.15
N SER A 187 18.14 -24.20 17.38
CA SER A 187 19.57 -24.44 17.65
C SER A 187 20.51 -23.89 16.56
N THR A 188 20.03 -23.84 15.32
CA THR A 188 20.80 -23.40 14.15
C THR A 188 20.70 -21.89 13.88
N GLY A 189 19.80 -21.17 14.55
CA GLY A 189 19.62 -19.72 14.40
C GLY A 189 18.18 -19.23 14.57
N LEU A 190 17.89 -18.04 14.06
CA LEU A 190 16.57 -17.41 14.14
C LEU A 190 15.84 -17.55 12.80
N VAL A 191 14.59 -18.01 12.84
CA VAL A 191 13.71 -18.07 11.68
C VAL A 191 12.59 -17.06 11.87
N GLY A 192 12.55 -16.02 11.05
CA GLY A 192 11.49 -15.03 11.11
C GLY A 192 10.20 -15.56 10.52
N VAL A 193 9.10 -15.47 11.26
CA VAL A 193 7.76 -15.69 10.72
C VAL A 193 7.39 -14.55 9.76
N ASN A 194 8.03 -13.38 9.84
CA ASN A 194 7.82 -12.32 8.86
C ASN A 194 8.41 -12.71 7.47
N GLU A 195 9.61 -13.29 7.42
CA GLU A 195 10.16 -13.87 6.19
C GLU A 195 9.37 -15.14 5.81
N ALA A 196 9.13 -16.05 6.75
CA ALA A 196 8.46 -17.34 6.50
C ALA A 196 6.95 -17.24 6.24
N CYS A 197 6.29 -16.15 6.63
CA CYS A 197 4.86 -15.89 6.45
C CYS A 197 4.64 -14.54 5.78
N SER A 198 4.74 -14.56 4.46
CA SER A 198 3.99 -13.63 3.60
C SER A 198 2.46 -13.80 3.70
N GLY A 199 1.94 -14.46 4.75
CA GLY A 199 0.58 -14.96 4.91
C GLY A 199 -0.51 -13.89 4.90
N VAL A 200 -0.20 -12.63 5.20
CA VAL A 200 -1.16 -11.52 5.02
C VAL A 200 -1.52 -11.32 3.56
N ARG A 201 -0.57 -11.53 2.64
CA ARG A 201 -0.84 -11.52 1.18
C ARG A 201 -1.93 -12.53 0.84
N SER A 202 -1.94 -13.69 1.51
CA SER A 202 -2.96 -14.72 1.30
C SER A 202 -4.33 -14.34 1.87
N LEU A 203 -4.40 -13.53 2.94
CA LEU A 203 -5.67 -13.06 3.50
C LEU A 203 -6.47 -12.24 2.47
N GLN A 204 -5.83 -11.21 1.94
CA GLN A 204 -6.45 -10.27 0.99
C GLN A 204 -6.67 -10.91 -0.38
N THR A 205 -5.71 -11.72 -0.83
CA THR A 205 -5.87 -12.50 -2.07
C THR A 205 -7.02 -13.51 -1.94
N SER A 206 -7.20 -14.15 -0.77
CA SER A 206 -8.32 -15.07 -0.52
C SER A 206 -9.67 -14.36 -0.46
N LEU A 207 -9.71 -13.15 0.11
CA LEU A 207 -10.90 -12.30 0.07
C LEU A 207 -11.27 -11.95 -1.38
N MET A 208 -10.30 -11.50 -2.18
CA MET A 208 -10.49 -11.20 -3.60
C MET A 208 -11.00 -12.41 -4.38
N ILE A 209 -10.32 -13.56 -4.24
CA ILE A 209 -10.68 -14.81 -4.91
C ILE A 209 -12.08 -15.29 -4.49
N GLY A 210 -12.39 -15.24 -3.19
CA GLY A 210 -13.69 -15.65 -2.67
C GLY A 210 -14.84 -14.78 -3.20
N LEU A 211 -14.63 -13.47 -3.29
CA LEU A 211 -15.60 -12.55 -3.89
C LEU A 211 -15.75 -12.79 -5.39
N LEU A 212 -14.63 -12.93 -6.11
CA LEU A 212 -14.60 -13.16 -7.55
C LEU A 212 -15.31 -14.47 -7.92
N PHE A 213 -14.93 -15.60 -7.32
CA PHE A 213 -15.56 -16.89 -7.60
C PHE A 213 -17.00 -16.96 -7.09
N GLY A 214 -17.32 -16.30 -5.98
CA GLY A 214 -18.69 -16.19 -5.49
C GLY A 214 -19.61 -15.52 -6.51
N GLU A 215 -19.11 -14.52 -7.22
CA GLU A 215 -19.82 -13.87 -8.32
C GLU A 215 -19.86 -14.71 -9.59
N LEU A 216 -18.72 -15.26 -10.04
CA LEU A 216 -18.65 -16.08 -11.25
C LEU A 216 -19.52 -17.33 -11.18
N LYS A 217 -19.68 -17.92 -9.98
CA LYS A 217 -20.59 -19.06 -9.74
C LYS A 217 -22.02 -18.63 -9.37
N ARG A 218 -22.33 -17.33 -9.39
CA ARG A 218 -23.63 -16.74 -9.02
C ARG A 218 -24.16 -17.29 -7.69
N LEU A 219 -23.28 -17.43 -6.70
CA LEU A 219 -23.66 -17.95 -5.39
C LEU A 219 -24.59 -16.98 -4.66
N SER A 220 -25.48 -17.51 -3.82
CA SER A 220 -26.29 -16.69 -2.90
C SER A 220 -25.40 -15.98 -1.88
N ILE A 221 -25.88 -14.88 -1.30
CA ILE A 221 -25.11 -14.04 -0.36
C ILE A 221 -24.51 -14.87 0.78
N GLY A 222 -25.28 -15.77 1.40
CA GLY A 222 -24.77 -16.64 2.47
C GLY A 222 -23.66 -17.60 2.00
N ARG A 223 -23.76 -18.13 0.78
CA ARG A 223 -22.72 -19.00 0.20
C ARG A 223 -21.48 -18.22 -0.22
N ARG A 224 -21.62 -16.95 -0.60
CA ARG A 224 -20.47 -16.05 -0.81
C ARG A 224 -19.72 -15.82 0.49
N PHE A 225 -20.43 -15.54 1.59
CA PHE A 225 -19.80 -15.45 2.90
C PHE A 225 -19.11 -16.75 3.28
N ALA A 226 -19.77 -17.91 3.13
CA ALA A 226 -19.15 -19.20 3.40
C ALA A 226 -17.89 -19.44 2.55
N LEU A 227 -17.90 -19.03 1.28
CA LEU A 227 -16.73 -19.13 0.40
C LEU A 227 -15.58 -18.21 0.86
N VAL A 228 -15.88 -16.97 1.23
CA VAL A 228 -14.87 -16.02 1.73
C VAL A 228 -14.25 -16.52 3.03
N PHE A 229 -15.07 -16.93 4.01
CA PHE A 229 -14.58 -17.47 5.28
C PHE A 229 -13.84 -18.80 5.10
N GLY A 230 -14.29 -19.66 4.19
CA GLY A 230 -13.61 -20.92 3.88
C GLY A 230 -12.27 -20.70 3.16
N ALA A 231 -12.20 -19.78 2.19
CA ALA A 231 -10.94 -19.40 1.54
C ALA A 231 -9.95 -18.80 2.55
N LEU A 232 -10.46 -17.96 3.46
CA LEU A 232 -9.69 -17.42 4.57
C LEU A 232 -9.14 -18.54 5.50
N ALA A 233 -9.99 -19.48 5.90
CA ALA A 233 -9.55 -20.60 6.75
C ALA A 233 -8.48 -21.46 6.06
N ILE A 234 -8.66 -21.76 4.77
CA ILE A 234 -7.66 -22.48 3.96
C ILE A 234 -6.33 -21.72 3.94
N ALA A 235 -6.35 -20.40 3.76
CA ALA A 235 -5.15 -19.57 3.76
C ALA A 235 -4.42 -19.58 5.11
N VAL A 236 -5.14 -19.47 6.23
CA VAL A 236 -4.56 -19.53 7.58
C VAL A 236 -3.89 -20.88 7.83
N VAL A 237 -4.58 -21.98 7.51
CA VAL A 237 -4.05 -23.34 7.69
C VAL A 237 -2.84 -23.59 6.80
N ALA A 238 -2.89 -23.18 5.53
CA ALA A 238 -1.78 -23.33 4.61
C ALA A 238 -0.55 -22.52 5.07
N ASN A 239 -0.77 -21.30 5.58
CA ASN A 239 0.31 -20.47 6.12
C ASN A 239 0.94 -21.07 7.38
N PHE A 240 0.13 -21.66 8.27
CA PHE A 240 0.64 -22.44 9.40
C PHE A 240 1.52 -23.60 8.95
N ALA A 241 1.07 -24.38 7.97
CA ALA A 241 1.83 -25.51 7.44
C ALA A 241 3.19 -25.09 6.87
N ARG A 242 3.29 -23.93 6.21
CA ARG A 242 4.59 -23.39 5.76
C ARG A 242 5.47 -22.89 6.88
N ALA A 243 4.90 -22.18 7.86
CA ALA A 243 5.67 -21.74 9.01
C ALA A 243 6.33 -22.95 9.68
N PHE A 244 5.54 -24.00 9.93
CA PHE A 244 6.03 -25.27 10.45
C PHE A 244 7.11 -25.89 9.56
N PHE A 245 6.87 -26.00 8.25
CA PHE A 245 7.82 -26.58 7.31
C PHE A 245 9.15 -25.83 7.25
N LEU A 246 9.13 -24.48 7.22
CA LEU A 246 10.35 -23.68 7.15
C LEU A 246 11.16 -23.75 8.45
N VAL A 247 10.49 -23.78 9.61
CA VAL A 247 11.17 -24.00 10.91
C VAL A 247 11.76 -25.42 10.97
N TRP A 248 11.04 -26.42 10.48
CA TRP A 248 11.54 -27.80 10.39
C TRP A 248 12.80 -27.91 9.54
N VAL A 249 12.80 -27.28 8.36
CA VAL A 249 13.97 -27.21 7.47
C VAL A 249 15.13 -26.49 8.16
N ALA A 250 14.87 -25.37 8.83
CA ALA A 250 15.91 -24.62 9.53
C ALA A 250 16.58 -25.45 10.64
N ALA A 251 15.78 -26.23 11.39
CA ALA A 251 16.27 -27.07 12.48
C ALA A 251 17.17 -28.22 11.99
N HIS A 252 16.88 -28.82 10.84
CA HIS A 252 17.60 -30.00 10.34
C HIS A 252 18.70 -29.67 9.32
N GLN A 253 18.49 -28.67 8.47
CA GLN A 253 19.39 -28.31 7.37
C GLN A 253 20.13 -26.97 7.60
N GLY A 254 19.85 -26.30 8.72
CA GLY A 254 20.40 -24.98 9.03
C GLY A 254 19.61 -23.83 8.40
N VAL A 255 19.77 -22.63 8.95
CA VAL A 255 19.02 -21.43 8.54
C VAL A 255 19.31 -21.02 7.08
N SER A 256 20.52 -21.29 6.58
CA SER A 256 20.88 -21.01 5.18
C SER A 256 20.10 -21.87 4.17
N ALA A 257 19.53 -23.01 4.59
CA ALA A 257 18.66 -23.81 3.75
C ALA A 257 17.27 -23.18 3.57
N VAL A 258 16.82 -22.34 4.50
CA VAL A 258 15.50 -21.70 4.46
C VAL A 258 15.35 -20.86 3.20
N GLU A 259 16.39 -20.11 2.81
CA GLU A 259 16.37 -19.29 1.59
C GLU A 259 16.05 -20.11 0.33
N ARG A 260 16.58 -21.34 0.22
CA ARG A 260 16.32 -22.22 -0.93
C ARG A 260 14.89 -22.74 -0.97
N TRP A 261 14.32 -23.04 0.19
CA TRP A 261 12.99 -23.64 0.31
C TRP A 261 11.86 -22.61 0.39
N HIS A 262 12.20 -21.35 0.65
CA HIS A 262 11.26 -20.27 0.88
C HIS A 262 10.33 -20.02 -0.31
N ASP A 263 10.90 -19.85 -1.51
CA ASP A 263 10.13 -19.56 -2.73
C ASP A 263 9.22 -20.74 -3.12
N PHE A 264 9.77 -21.96 -3.06
CA PHE A 264 9.02 -23.18 -3.35
C PHE A 264 7.82 -23.37 -2.42
N ALA A 265 8.02 -23.18 -1.11
CA ALA A 265 6.95 -23.24 -0.12
C ALA A 265 5.91 -22.13 -0.36
N GLY A 266 6.36 -20.93 -0.75
CA GLY A 266 5.51 -19.80 -1.12
C GLY A 266 4.56 -20.12 -2.29
N TYR A 267 5.09 -20.56 -3.42
CA TYR A 267 4.28 -20.87 -4.61
C TYR A 267 3.33 -22.05 -4.39
N THR A 268 3.78 -23.08 -3.65
CA THR A 268 2.97 -24.26 -3.35
C THR A 268 1.70 -23.87 -2.58
N ILE A 269 1.81 -23.00 -1.58
CA ILE A 269 0.65 -22.52 -0.83
C ILE A 269 -0.30 -21.71 -1.70
N VAL A 270 0.20 -20.84 -2.56
CA VAL A 270 -0.66 -20.08 -3.47
C VAL A 270 -1.48 -21.06 -4.32
N GLY A 271 -0.86 -22.12 -4.82
CA GLY A 271 -1.55 -23.21 -5.54
C GLY A 271 -2.60 -23.92 -4.69
N VAL A 272 -2.28 -24.27 -3.44
CA VAL A 272 -3.21 -24.93 -2.50
C VAL A 272 -4.39 -24.04 -2.14
N VAL A 273 -4.16 -22.76 -1.84
CA VAL A 273 -5.21 -21.80 -1.49
C VAL A 273 -6.12 -21.53 -2.69
N PHE A 274 -5.54 -21.34 -3.88
CA PHE A 274 -6.31 -21.16 -5.11
C PHE A 274 -7.14 -22.41 -5.45
N GLY A 275 -6.51 -23.58 -5.49
CA GLY A 275 -7.17 -24.85 -5.79
C GLY A 275 -8.24 -25.20 -4.76
N GLY A 276 -7.94 -25.05 -3.48
CA GLY A 276 -8.88 -25.27 -2.37
C GLY A 276 -10.08 -24.32 -2.44
N SER A 277 -9.85 -23.04 -2.72
CA SER A 277 -10.94 -22.06 -2.91
C SER A 277 -11.80 -22.38 -4.12
N LEU A 278 -11.20 -22.85 -5.21
CA LEU A 278 -11.91 -23.27 -6.41
C LEU A 278 -12.77 -24.52 -6.17
N LEU A 279 -12.23 -25.52 -5.47
CA LEU A 279 -12.96 -26.73 -5.06
C LEU A 279 -14.12 -26.38 -4.13
N LEU A 280 -13.89 -25.50 -3.15
CA LEU A 280 -14.93 -25.02 -2.25
C LEU A 280 -16.03 -24.25 -3.01
N ALA A 281 -15.66 -23.37 -3.93
CA ALA A 281 -16.61 -22.67 -4.79
C ALA A 281 -17.42 -23.64 -5.65
N ALA A 282 -16.79 -24.67 -6.21
CA ALA A 282 -17.45 -25.70 -6.99
C ALA A 282 -18.44 -26.53 -6.13
N ALA A 283 -18.06 -26.90 -4.92
CA ALA A 283 -18.92 -27.62 -3.97
C ALA A 283 -20.15 -26.79 -3.57
N LEU A 284 -19.95 -25.51 -3.22
CA LEU A 284 -21.03 -24.58 -2.88
C LEU A 284 -21.96 -24.27 -4.07
N GLY A 285 -21.43 -24.34 -5.30
CA GLY A 285 -22.21 -24.18 -6.54
C GLY A 285 -23.11 -25.38 -6.85
N LYS A 286 -22.64 -26.61 -6.61
CA LYS A 286 -23.42 -27.85 -6.89
C LYS A 286 -24.71 -27.94 -6.07
N GLY A 287 -24.72 -27.45 -4.83
CA GLY A 287 -25.92 -27.41 -3.98
C GLY A 287 -26.99 -26.38 -4.39
N GLY A 288 -26.73 -25.53 -5.39
CA GLY A 288 -27.70 -24.54 -5.91
C GLY A 288 -28.55 -25.08 -7.05
N ARG A 289 -27.94 -25.86 -7.95
CA ARG A 289 -28.63 -26.48 -9.09
C ARG A 289 -29.74 -27.43 -8.66
N ARG A 290 -29.50 -28.27 -7.63
CA ARG A 290 -30.51 -29.20 -7.08
C ARG A 290 -31.79 -28.52 -6.55
N LYS A 291 -31.73 -27.25 -6.13
CA LYS A 291 -32.91 -26.53 -5.60
C LYS A 291 -33.66 -25.76 -6.69
N ALA A 292 -33.01 -25.47 -7.83
CA ALA A 292 -33.65 -24.85 -8.99
C ALA A 292 -34.40 -25.87 -9.87
N GLU A 293 -33.93 -27.13 -9.91
CA GLU A 293 -34.60 -28.21 -10.65
C GLU A 293 -35.79 -28.84 -9.90
N GLY A 294 -35.90 -28.68 -8.58
CA GLY A 294 -37.01 -29.20 -7.76
C GLY A 294 -38.29 -28.35 -7.75
N GLY A 295 -38.35 -27.28 -8.55
CA GLY A 295 -39.45 -26.31 -8.55
C GLY A 295 -40.33 -26.28 -9.79
N ILE A 296 -40.10 -27.16 -10.78
CA ILE A 296 -40.91 -27.20 -12.01
C ILE A 296 -42.15 -28.06 -11.75
N ARG A 297 -43.22 -27.44 -11.24
CA ARG A 297 -44.59 -27.98 -11.38
C ARG A 297 -45.05 -27.69 -12.82
N PRO A 298 -45.67 -28.67 -13.52
CA PRO A 298 -46.20 -28.41 -14.86
C PRO A 298 -47.33 -27.37 -14.78
N PRO A 299 -47.48 -26.49 -15.79
CA PRO A 299 -48.58 -25.53 -15.81
C PRO A 299 -49.89 -26.29 -16.02
N THR A 300 -50.75 -26.29 -14.99
CA THR A 300 -52.15 -26.64 -15.15
C THR A 300 -52.81 -25.58 -16.01
N SER A 301 -53.30 -26.02 -17.16
CA SER A 301 -54.19 -25.31 -18.06
C SER A 301 -55.49 -24.94 -17.35
N ASP A 302 -55.78 -23.65 -17.25
CA ASP A 302 -57.11 -23.06 -17.42
C ASP A 302 -56.96 -21.55 -17.64
N PRO A 303 -57.60 -20.95 -18.66
CA PRO A 303 -57.50 -19.52 -18.93
C PRO A 303 -58.49 -18.72 -18.06
N PRO A 304 -58.06 -17.64 -17.38
CA PRO A 304 -59.00 -16.62 -16.93
C PRO A 304 -59.26 -15.66 -18.09
N GLU A 305 -60.49 -15.71 -18.62
CA GLU A 305 -61.05 -14.62 -19.41
C GLU A 305 -61.11 -13.34 -18.56
N ASP A 306 -60.77 -12.22 -19.23
CA ASP A 306 -61.18 -10.85 -18.93
C ASP A 306 -60.79 -10.20 -17.58
N ARG A 307 -59.81 -9.29 -17.66
CA ARG A 307 -59.96 -7.83 -17.42
C ARG A 307 -58.61 -7.19 -17.06
N PHE A 308 -57.78 -6.90 -18.05
CA PHE A 308 -56.89 -5.74 -17.95
C PHE A 308 -56.91 -5.00 -19.28
N ALA A 309 -57.57 -3.84 -19.26
CA ALA A 309 -57.54 -2.87 -20.32
C ALA A 309 -56.09 -2.67 -20.78
N VAL A 310 -55.83 -2.94 -22.06
CA VAL A 310 -54.61 -2.53 -22.74
C VAL A 310 -54.62 -1.00 -22.77
N ALA A 311 -54.16 -0.40 -21.68
CA ALA A 311 -53.80 1.00 -21.66
C ALA A 311 -52.69 1.15 -22.70
N ASN A 312 -53.00 1.85 -23.79
CA ASN A 312 -52.08 2.26 -24.85
C ASN A 312 -50.70 2.62 -24.28
N LEU A 313 -49.78 1.65 -24.27
CA LEU A 313 -48.38 1.86 -23.97
C LEU A 313 -47.81 2.62 -25.16
N ARG A 314 -47.88 3.95 -25.08
CA ARG A 314 -47.08 4.82 -25.93
C ARG A 314 -45.63 4.30 -25.86
N PRO A 315 -44.93 4.15 -26.99
CA PRO A 315 -43.50 3.86 -26.93
C PRO A 315 -42.86 4.91 -26.03
N PRO A 316 -41.93 4.55 -25.13
CA PRO A 316 -41.29 5.54 -24.28
C PRO A 316 -40.64 6.56 -25.19
N THR A 317 -41.28 7.73 -25.28
CA THR A 317 -40.76 8.91 -25.96
C THR A 317 -39.35 9.11 -25.45
N ALA A 318 -38.40 9.01 -26.38
CA ALA A 318 -36.97 9.11 -26.16
C ALA A 318 -36.66 10.11 -25.03
N LEU A 319 -36.05 9.63 -23.93
CA LEU A 319 -35.67 10.45 -22.77
C LEU A 319 -35.15 11.82 -23.21
N PRO A 320 -35.95 12.90 -23.12
CA PRO A 320 -35.41 14.23 -23.19
C PRO A 320 -34.98 14.60 -21.77
N PHE A 321 -33.86 15.30 -21.61
CA PHE A 321 -33.64 16.17 -20.45
C PHE A 321 -33.28 15.57 -19.07
N ILE A 322 -32.15 14.85 -18.92
CA ILE A 322 -31.53 14.74 -17.57
C ILE A 322 -30.00 14.97 -17.56
N LEU A 323 -29.28 14.68 -18.64
CA LEU A 323 -27.85 14.92 -18.71
C LEU A 323 -27.51 15.62 -20.02
N HIS A 324 -27.50 16.95 -20.00
CA HIS A 324 -27.01 17.70 -21.16
C HIS A 324 -25.50 17.40 -21.28
N PRO A 325 -24.95 17.11 -22.48
CA PRO A 325 -23.51 16.86 -22.65
C PRO A 325 -22.62 17.92 -21.98
N SER A 326 -23.10 19.16 -21.86
CA SER A 326 -22.42 20.24 -21.14
C SER A 326 -22.15 19.96 -19.67
N SER A 327 -22.99 19.20 -18.95
CA SER A 327 -22.75 18.89 -17.53
C SER A 327 -21.54 17.97 -17.38
N PHE A 328 -21.41 16.98 -18.27
CA PHE A 328 -20.24 16.09 -18.30
C PHE A 328 -18.97 16.81 -18.73
N ILE A 329 -19.09 17.71 -19.71
CA ILE A 329 -17.98 18.57 -20.14
C ILE A 329 -17.56 19.49 -18.98
N LEU A 330 -18.50 20.05 -18.22
CA LEU A 330 -18.20 20.86 -17.04
C LEU A 330 -17.53 20.03 -15.95
N SER A 331 -17.99 18.80 -15.69
CA SER A 331 -17.32 17.88 -14.76
C SER A 331 -15.89 17.53 -15.22
N LEU A 332 -15.68 17.31 -16.51
CA LEU A 332 -14.34 17.06 -17.06
C LEU A 332 -13.44 18.29 -16.94
N ALA A 333 -13.98 19.48 -17.24
CA ALA A 333 -13.30 20.75 -17.03
C ALA A 333 -12.97 20.99 -15.55
N TRP A 334 -13.86 20.58 -14.65
CA TRP A 334 -13.61 20.60 -13.21
C TRP A 334 -12.47 19.66 -12.81
N LEU A 335 -12.43 18.42 -13.32
CA LEU A 335 -11.30 17.51 -13.06
C LEU A 335 -9.97 18.10 -13.54
N LEU A 336 -9.97 18.72 -14.72
CA LEU A 336 -8.79 19.42 -15.21
C LEU A 336 -8.42 20.62 -14.32
N ALA A 337 -9.41 21.41 -13.89
CA ALA A 337 -9.20 22.52 -12.98
C ALA A 337 -8.68 22.07 -11.61
N VAL A 338 -9.09 20.89 -11.13
CA VAL A 338 -8.56 20.28 -9.90
C VAL A 338 -7.08 19.97 -10.05
N GLU A 339 -6.67 19.25 -11.09
CA GLU A 339 -5.24 18.92 -11.28
C GLU A 339 -4.39 20.18 -11.51
N ILE A 340 -4.89 21.14 -12.31
CA ILE A 340 -4.21 22.44 -12.51
C ILE A 340 -4.12 23.23 -11.20
N GLY A 341 -5.20 23.28 -10.42
CA GLY A 341 -5.26 24.01 -9.16
C GLY A 341 -4.35 23.40 -8.10
N VAL A 342 -4.30 22.08 -8.00
CA VAL A 342 -3.40 21.35 -7.10
C VAL A 342 -1.95 21.58 -7.50
N GLU A 343 -1.58 21.39 -8.77
CA GLU A 343 -0.20 21.63 -9.22
C GLU A 343 0.18 23.11 -9.09
N GLY A 344 -0.73 24.02 -9.40
CA GLY A 344 -0.56 25.46 -9.22
C GLY A 344 -0.34 25.86 -7.76
N TRP A 345 -1.08 25.26 -6.84
CA TRP A 345 -0.89 25.46 -5.39
C TRP A 345 0.52 25.08 -4.95
N TYR A 346 0.96 23.87 -5.27
CA TYR A 346 2.30 23.41 -4.88
C TYR A 346 3.40 24.21 -5.57
N ARG A 347 3.31 24.44 -6.89
CA ARG A 347 4.29 25.26 -7.62
C ARG A 347 4.37 26.69 -7.12
N ALA A 348 3.27 27.29 -6.68
CA ALA A 348 3.27 28.63 -6.09
C ALA A 348 4.07 28.68 -4.79
N HIS A 349 3.98 27.64 -3.95
CA HIS A 349 4.77 27.52 -2.73
C HIS A 349 6.25 27.20 -3.05
N GLU A 350 6.53 26.51 -4.16
CA GLU A 350 7.87 26.10 -4.57
C GLU A 350 8.74 27.21 -5.19
N ARG A 351 8.20 28.41 -5.42
CA ARG A 351 8.91 29.50 -6.15
C ARG A 351 10.22 29.95 -5.51
N ASN A 352 10.33 29.85 -4.18
CA ASN A 352 11.47 30.34 -3.40
C ASN A 352 12.34 29.19 -2.85
N LEU A 353 12.33 28.03 -3.51
CA LEU A 353 13.14 26.89 -3.11
C LEU A 353 14.57 26.99 -3.64
N ILE A 354 15.53 26.68 -2.77
CA ILE A 354 16.94 26.58 -3.14
C ILE A 354 17.25 25.12 -3.45
N PRO A 355 17.69 24.80 -4.68
CA PRO A 355 18.15 23.46 -5.01
C PRO A 355 19.46 23.17 -4.26
N ARG A 356 19.57 21.97 -3.67
CA ARG A 356 20.82 21.48 -3.10
C ARG A 356 21.58 20.61 -4.12
N SER A 357 22.89 20.53 -3.93
CA SER A 357 23.74 19.63 -4.72
C SER A 357 23.29 18.19 -4.50
N ALA A 358 23.01 17.50 -5.60
CA ALA A 358 22.74 16.07 -5.58
C ALA A 358 24.05 15.32 -5.29
N TRP A 359 23.99 14.35 -4.39
CA TRP A 359 25.12 13.51 -4.04
C TRP A 359 24.70 12.06 -3.93
N SER A 360 25.67 11.17 -4.09
CA SER A 360 25.51 9.74 -3.91
C SER A 360 26.68 9.19 -3.10
N VAL A 361 26.59 7.91 -2.75
CA VAL A 361 27.59 7.26 -1.89
C VAL A 361 28.23 6.10 -2.64
N ARG A 362 29.56 6.14 -2.74
CA ARG A 362 30.38 5.05 -3.26
C ARG A 362 30.66 4.05 -2.13
N ALA A 363 30.25 2.80 -2.34
CA ALA A 363 30.49 1.75 -1.36
C ALA A 363 31.99 1.37 -1.31
N PRO A 364 32.54 1.03 -0.13
CA PRO A 364 33.92 0.58 0.01
C PRO A 364 34.08 -0.90 -0.39
N GLU A 365 33.93 -1.21 -1.67
CA GLU A 365 33.97 -2.59 -2.18
C GLU A 365 35.29 -3.31 -1.89
N ASN A 366 36.39 -2.56 -1.78
CA ASN A 366 37.72 -3.07 -1.46
C ASN A 366 37.99 -3.21 0.04
N ALA A 367 37.04 -2.85 0.92
CA ALA A 367 37.25 -2.93 2.35
C ALA A 367 37.17 -4.37 2.88
N ASN A 368 37.91 -4.64 3.95
CA ASN A 368 37.94 -5.95 4.56
C ASN A 368 36.54 -6.38 5.04
N GLY A 369 36.12 -7.58 4.66
CA GLY A 369 34.83 -8.13 5.04
C GLY A 369 33.62 -7.39 4.47
N PHE A 370 33.82 -6.59 3.41
CA PHE A 370 32.74 -5.91 2.69
C PHE A 370 31.68 -6.89 2.22
N ARG A 371 30.42 -6.59 2.55
CA ARG A 371 29.23 -7.28 2.07
C ARG A 371 28.12 -6.27 1.87
N GLU A 372 27.44 -6.36 0.73
CA GLU A 372 26.16 -5.69 0.52
C GLU A 372 25.06 -6.60 1.06
N LEU A 373 24.26 -6.06 1.99
CA LEU A 373 23.18 -6.78 2.64
C LEU A 373 21.89 -6.53 1.85
N LYS A 374 21.12 -7.60 1.64
CA LYS A 374 19.79 -7.47 1.05
C LYS A 374 18.87 -6.86 2.10
N ILE A 375 18.35 -5.67 1.82
CA ILE A 375 17.33 -5.03 2.65
C ILE A 375 16.06 -5.87 2.58
N ASP A 376 15.54 -6.25 3.75
CA ASP A 376 14.32 -7.05 3.85
C ASP A 376 13.10 -6.34 3.23
N GLU A 377 12.20 -7.12 2.65
CA GLU A 377 11.03 -6.59 1.94
C GLU A 377 10.03 -5.91 2.91
N ALA A 378 9.96 -6.34 4.17
CA ALA A 378 9.15 -5.65 5.17
C ALA A 378 9.73 -4.26 5.48
N VAL A 379 11.06 -4.12 5.54
CA VAL A 379 11.72 -2.82 5.67
C VAL A 379 11.46 -1.96 4.44
N ARG A 380 11.61 -2.51 3.23
CA ARG A 380 11.30 -1.81 1.98
C ARG A 380 9.85 -1.33 1.92
N SER A 381 8.88 -2.18 2.27
CA SER A 381 7.45 -1.83 2.29
C SER A 381 7.08 -0.77 3.35
N THR A 382 7.83 -0.72 4.45
CA THR A 382 7.67 0.25 5.53
C THR A 382 8.27 1.61 5.18
N LEU A 383 9.51 1.62 4.67
CA LEU A 383 10.25 2.84 4.35
C LEU A 383 9.85 3.45 3.01
N ARG A 384 9.49 2.60 2.03
CA ARG A 384 9.04 2.98 0.68
C ARG A 384 10.03 3.87 -0.07
N PHE A 385 11.32 3.60 0.12
CA PHE A 385 12.37 4.24 -0.66
C PHE A 385 12.33 3.72 -2.11
N ASP A 386 12.70 4.58 -3.06
CA ASP A 386 12.84 4.20 -4.47
C ASP A 386 14.12 3.39 -4.66
N THR A 387 15.24 3.91 -4.16
CA THR A 387 16.57 3.30 -4.21
C THR A 387 17.15 3.20 -2.81
N GLY A 388 17.71 2.05 -2.44
CA GLY A 388 18.29 1.83 -1.12
C GLY A 388 19.45 0.86 -1.17
N ARG A 389 20.45 1.07 -0.31
CA ARG A 389 21.62 0.21 -0.15
C ARG A 389 21.96 0.07 1.32
N GLU A 390 22.29 -1.14 1.72
CA GLU A 390 22.83 -1.46 3.04
C GLU A 390 24.14 -2.21 2.84
N VAL A 391 25.23 -1.69 3.39
CA VAL A 391 26.54 -2.33 3.29
C VAL A 391 27.21 -2.41 4.65
N VAL A 392 27.96 -3.49 4.85
CA VAL A 392 28.73 -3.76 6.07
C VAL A 392 30.17 -4.06 5.72
N TRP A 393 31.12 -3.54 6.49
CA TRP A 393 32.54 -3.88 6.37
C TRP A 393 33.24 -3.74 7.72
N LYS A 394 34.44 -4.30 7.82
CA LYS A 394 35.27 -4.20 9.02
C LYS A 394 36.42 -3.24 8.79
N THR A 395 36.68 -2.36 9.75
CA THR A 395 37.92 -1.59 9.76
C THR A 395 38.98 -2.40 10.50
N SER A 396 40.11 -2.62 9.84
CA SER A 396 41.29 -3.28 10.38
C SER A 396 42.27 -2.32 11.06
N ASP A 397 41.85 -1.08 11.32
CA ASP A 397 42.58 -0.15 12.19
C ASP A 397 42.56 -0.74 13.59
N ALA A 398 43.58 -1.56 13.86
CA ALA A 398 44.08 -1.72 15.19
C ALA A 398 44.53 -0.31 15.62
N ASP A 399 43.63 0.44 16.26
CA ASP A 399 44.07 1.39 17.28
C ASP A 399 45.07 0.64 18.18
N ALA A 400 45.96 1.34 18.89
CA ALA A 400 46.95 0.72 19.80
C ALA A 400 46.34 -0.29 20.83
N ALA A 401 45.00 -0.36 20.93
CA ALA A 401 44.20 -1.28 21.74
C ALA A 401 43.61 -2.52 21.02
N GLY A 402 43.85 -2.73 19.72
CA GLY A 402 43.49 -3.96 18.99
C GLY A 402 41.98 -4.22 18.78
N SER A 403 41.11 -3.21 18.84
CA SER A 403 39.67 -3.40 18.63
C SER A 403 39.27 -3.37 17.15
N SER A 404 38.68 -4.44 16.64
CA SER A 404 38.05 -4.44 15.32
C SER A 404 36.68 -3.76 15.38
N ALA A 405 36.47 -2.77 14.51
CA ALA A 405 35.21 -2.06 14.34
C ALA A 405 34.39 -2.66 13.19
N THR A 406 33.08 -2.81 13.39
CA THR A 406 32.15 -3.17 12.31
C THR A 406 31.37 -1.93 11.91
N ASN A 407 31.42 -1.59 10.64
CA ASN A 407 30.74 -0.42 10.08
C ASN A 407 29.52 -0.86 9.30
N TYR A 408 28.43 -0.13 9.50
CA TYR A 408 27.22 -0.23 8.69
C TYR A 408 26.97 1.11 8.02
N LEU A 409 26.53 1.06 6.77
CA LEU A 409 26.15 2.21 5.99
C LEU A 409 24.83 1.92 5.30
N PHE A 410 23.86 2.78 5.56
CA PHE A 410 22.56 2.76 4.95
C PHE A 410 22.39 4.02 4.11
N PHE A 411 22.05 3.85 2.84
CA PHE A 411 21.75 4.96 1.95
C PHE A 411 20.39 4.74 1.31
N PHE A 412 19.48 5.71 1.45
CA PHE A 412 18.14 5.63 0.91
C PHE A 412 17.78 6.91 0.14
N ARG A 413 17.07 6.73 -0.98
CA ARG A 413 16.57 7.80 -1.84
C ARG A 413 15.05 7.67 -1.98
N TRP A 414 14.35 8.78 -1.76
CA TRP A 414 12.95 8.96 -2.17
C TRP A 414 12.91 9.98 -3.29
N ASN A 415 12.35 9.59 -4.44
CA ASN A 415 12.14 10.44 -5.59
C ASN A 415 11.00 11.44 -5.33
N PRO A 416 10.93 12.54 -6.10
CA PRO A 416 9.82 13.48 -6.02
C PRO A 416 8.46 12.77 -6.17
N GLY A 417 7.56 12.97 -5.20
CA GLY A 417 6.20 12.44 -5.21
C GLY A 417 6.04 10.94 -4.97
N SER A 418 7.11 10.16 -4.70
CA SER A 418 7.00 8.71 -4.45
C SER A 418 6.39 8.38 -3.08
N SER A 419 6.65 9.22 -2.08
CA SER A 419 6.17 9.08 -0.70
C SER A 419 5.92 10.44 -0.05
N SER A 420 5.31 10.49 1.14
CA SER A 420 5.30 11.70 1.96
C SER A 420 6.68 12.03 2.54
N VAL A 421 6.91 13.33 2.82
CA VAL A 421 8.15 13.82 3.45
C VAL A 421 8.41 13.24 4.85
N VAL A 422 7.38 12.69 5.49
CA VAL A 422 7.43 12.12 6.84
C VAL A 422 8.13 10.76 6.83
N ARG A 423 8.10 10.01 5.71
CA ARG A 423 8.68 8.65 5.63
C ARG A 423 10.19 8.64 5.87
N ALA A 424 10.93 9.47 5.16
CA ALA A 424 12.38 9.59 5.36
C ALA A 424 12.71 10.07 6.79
N ARG A 425 11.84 10.89 7.40
CA ARG A 425 12.01 11.40 8.77
C ARG A 425 11.71 10.37 9.85
N ALA A 426 11.02 9.28 9.52
CA ALA A 426 10.68 8.22 10.45
C ALA A 426 11.76 7.14 10.56
N HIS A 427 12.66 7.05 9.58
CA HIS A 427 13.86 6.22 9.66
C HIS A 427 14.96 7.00 10.37
N ARG A 428 14.96 6.99 11.70
CA ARG A 428 15.98 7.65 12.50
C ARG A 428 16.59 6.68 13.51
N PRO A 429 17.89 6.77 13.82
CA PRO A 429 18.54 5.90 14.80
C PRO A 429 17.87 5.94 16.17
N ASP A 430 17.42 7.12 16.62
CA ASP A 430 16.74 7.30 17.91
C ASP A 430 15.33 6.70 17.98
N ILE A 431 14.80 6.22 16.86
CA ILE A 431 13.55 5.46 16.76
C ILE A 431 13.85 3.97 16.58
N CYS A 432 14.73 3.64 15.62
CA CYS A 432 14.99 2.27 15.20
C CYS A 432 15.85 1.48 16.19
N LEU A 433 16.93 2.07 16.72
CA LEU A 433 17.84 1.35 17.63
C LEU A 433 17.19 0.99 18.97
N PRO A 434 16.42 1.88 19.64
CA PRO A 434 15.69 1.50 20.85
C PRO A 434 14.72 0.33 20.64
N SER A 435 14.07 0.25 19.48
CA SER A 435 13.19 -0.88 19.15
C SER A 435 13.91 -2.24 19.04
N THR A 436 15.24 -2.22 18.91
CA THR A 436 16.10 -3.42 18.81
C THR A 436 16.97 -3.66 20.06
N GLY A 437 16.65 -2.99 21.18
CA GLY A 437 17.31 -3.20 22.47
C GLY A 437 18.57 -2.35 22.71
N TRP A 438 18.68 -1.20 22.04
CA TRP A 438 19.75 -0.22 22.26
C TRP A 438 19.27 0.98 23.06
N LYS A 439 19.99 1.33 24.12
CA LYS A 439 19.69 2.51 24.93
C LYS A 439 20.54 3.69 24.47
N GLN A 440 19.90 4.81 24.13
CA GLN A 440 20.61 6.05 23.83
C GLN A 440 21.40 6.51 25.07
N ILE A 441 22.68 6.82 24.89
CA ILE A 441 23.56 7.28 25.97
C ILE A 441 23.92 8.76 25.84
N ALA A 442 24.09 9.28 24.62
CA ALA A 442 24.34 10.70 24.38
C ALA A 442 23.87 11.14 22.99
N ASP A 443 23.61 12.45 22.85
CA ASP A 443 23.31 13.14 21.60
C ASP A 443 24.30 14.30 21.45
N HIS A 444 25.23 14.17 20.52
CA HIS A 444 26.35 15.10 20.33
C HIS A 444 25.99 16.26 19.39
N GLY A 445 24.72 16.34 18.96
CA GLY A 445 24.21 17.41 18.10
C GLY A 445 24.59 17.24 16.63
N MET A 446 24.26 18.28 15.85
CA MET A 446 24.47 18.31 14.40
C MET A 446 25.77 19.03 14.05
N ARG A 447 26.58 18.41 13.19
CA ARG A 447 27.81 18.98 12.63
C ARG A 447 27.79 18.86 11.11
N THR A 448 28.53 19.73 10.44
CA THR A 448 28.64 19.73 8.98
C THR A 448 29.98 19.10 8.57
N TYR A 449 29.91 18.10 7.71
CA TYR A 449 31.06 17.35 7.20
C TYR A 449 31.26 17.69 5.72
N LEU A 450 32.51 17.93 5.30
CA LEU A 450 32.83 18.29 3.91
C LEU A 450 33.31 17.07 3.14
N ALA A 451 32.65 16.75 2.02
CA ALA A 451 33.11 15.77 1.06
C ALA A 451 34.20 16.36 0.13
N ARG A 452 34.92 15.49 -0.60
CA ARG A 452 36.00 15.90 -1.52
C ARG A 452 35.53 16.89 -2.60
N ASP A 453 34.30 16.74 -3.06
CA ASP A 453 33.69 17.58 -4.10
C ASP A 453 33.07 18.89 -3.56
N GLY A 454 33.41 19.30 -2.32
CA GLY A 454 32.87 20.51 -1.70
C GLY A 454 31.41 20.41 -1.22
N ILE A 455 30.85 19.19 -1.20
CA ILE A 455 29.50 18.93 -0.68
C ILE A 455 29.52 19.01 0.85
N ALA A 456 28.72 19.90 1.41
CA ALA A 456 28.52 20.03 2.84
C ALA A 456 27.36 19.13 3.31
N LEU A 457 27.68 18.12 4.11
CA LEU A 457 26.75 17.13 4.62
C LEU A 457 26.47 17.37 6.11
N PRO A 458 25.28 17.89 6.49
CA PRO A 458 24.89 17.99 7.89
C PRO A 458 24.52 16.60 8.43
N ALA A 459 25.22 16.13 9.45
CA ALA A 459 24.90 14.88 10.13
C ALA A 459 24.81 15.07 11.64
N ARG A 460 23.84 14.40 12.27
CA ARG A 460 23.70 14.35 13.73
C ARG A 460 24.36 13.09 14.26
N HIS A 461 25.12 13.24 15.34
CA HIS A 461 25.84 12.15 15.99
C HIS A 461 25.14 11.74 17.28
N ILE A 462 24.73 10.46 17.36
CA ILE A 462 24.04 9.89 18.53
C ILE A 462 24.73 8.57 18.88
N SER A 463 25.03 8.38 20.16
CA SER A 463 25.65 7.16 20.67
C SER A 463 24.64 6.32 21.46
N PHE A 464 24.72 5.00 21.29
CA PHE A 464 23.86 4.03 21.96
C PHE A 464 24.69 2.89 22.57
N ARG A 465 24.14 2.29 23.63
CA ARG A 465 24.70 1.11 24.29
C ARG A 465 23.70 -0.04 24.22
N LYS A 466 24.18 -1.24 23.91
CA LYS A 466 23.33 -2.44 23.91
C LYS A 466 22.94 -2.80 25.33
N GLU A 467 21.66 -3.08 25.61
CA GLU A 467 21.23 -3.44 26.97
C GLU A 467 21.88 -4.74 27.46
N SER A 468 22.12 -5.69 26.55
CA SER A 468 22.66 -7.02 26.86
C SER A 468 24.19 -7.13 26.71
N GLY A 469 24.96 -6.08 27.00
CA GLY A 469 26.43 -6.12 26.94
C GLY A 469 27.12 -4.75 27.01
N ASN A 470 28.43 -4.72 26.71
CA ASN A 470 29.25 -3.50 26.72
C ASN A 470 29.46 -2.88 25.34
N ALA A 471 28.78 -3.38 24.31
CA ALA A 471 28.90 -2.85 22.95
C ALA A 471 28.31 -1.44 22.86
N VAL A 472 29.05 -0.55 22.20
CA VAL A 472 28.63 0.84 21.93
C VAL A 472 28.58 1.03 20.42
N VAL A 473 27.54 1.70 19.95
CA VAL A 473 27.39 2.09 18.55
C VAL A 473 27.30 3.61 18.47
N HIS A 474 28.13 4.21 17.60
CA HIS A 474 28.03 5.62 17.24
C HIS A 474 27.33 5.72 15.90
N THR A 475 26.22 6.45 15.86
CA THR A 475 25.43 6.66 14.65
C THR A 475 25.56 8.08 14.15
N PHE A 476 25.68 8.23 12.85
CA PHE A 476 25.72 9.50 12.15
C PHE A 476 24.60 9.50 11.12
N PHE A 477 23.61 10.36 11.36
CA PHE A 477 22.42 10.43 10.53
C PHE A 477 22.37 11.74 9.77
N CYS A 478 22.32 11.64 8.45
CA CYS A 478 22.11 12.75 7.55
C CYS A 478 20.77 12.58 6.83
N LEU A 479 19.94 13.62 6.86
CA LEU A 479 18.74 13.74 6.05
C LEU A 479 18.84 15.03 5.24
N GLN A 480 18.74 14.91 3.92
CA GLN A 480 18.75 16.03 3.00
C GLN A 480 17.55 15.98 2.06
N GLU A 481 16.93 17.13 1.82
CA GLU A 481 15.94 17.30 0.76
C GLU A 481 16.60 17.96 -0.46
N ASP A 482 16.15 17.59 -1.66
CA ASP A 482 16.72 18.11 -2.91
C ASP A 482 16.48 19.63 -3.06
N LYS A 483 15.41 20.12 -2.45
CA LYS A 483 15.00 21.52 -2.48
C LYS A 483 14.52 21.94 -1.09
N VAL A 484 15.01 23.08 -0.61
CA VAL A 484 14.66 23.59 0.73
C VAL A 484 14.22 25.04 0.68
N HIS A 485 13.30 25.42 1.58
CA HIS A 485 12.94 26.82 1.81
C HIS A 485 14.05 27.52 2.60
N ARG A 486 14.43 28.74 2.19
CA ARG A 486 15.51 29.52 2.82
C ARG A 486 15.21 29.90 4.28
N GLU A 487 13.94 30.15 4.61
CA GLU A 487 13.52 30.80 5.86
C GLU A 487 12.65 29.91 6.76
N GLU A 488 12.35 28.67 6.33
CA GLU A 488 11.55 27.77 7.17
C GLU A 488 12.45 27.11 8.22
N ALA A 489 12.18 27.33 9.50
CA ALA A 489 12.76 26.53 10.57
C ALA A 489 12.31 25.08 10.38
N ARG A 490 13.27 24.17 10.18
CA ARG A 490 13.04 22.73 9.98
C ARG A 490 13.62 21.94 11.17
N PRO A 491 13.04 22.09 12.38
CA PRO A 491 13.50 21.38 13.58
C PRO A 491 13.37 19.84 13.43
N ASP A 492 12.50 19.40 12.52
CA ASP A 492 12.33 18.03 12.06
C ASP A 492 13.50 17.50 11.24
N LEU A 493 14.10 18.32 10.37
CA LEU A 493 15.35 17.98 9.67
C LEU A 493 16.57 18.08 10.60
N GLN A 494 16.52 19.01 11.54
CA GLN A 494 17.60 19.23 12.51
C GLN A 494 17.54 18.25 13.69
N MET A 495 16.48 17.45 13.80
CA MET A 495 16.23 16.50 14.89
C MET A 495 16.37 17.12 16.29
N THR A 496 16.00 18.39 16.44
CA THR A 496 16.14 19.11 17.70
C THR A 496 15.11 18.64 18.72
N GLY A 497 15.57 18.18 19.89
CA GLY A 497 14.74 17.96 21.08
C GLY A 497 13.91 16.66 21.09
N GLY A 498 14.36 15.59 20.43
CA GLY A 498 13.65 14.30 20.45
C GLY A 498 12.26 14.35 19.78
N ALA A 499 12.00 15.37 18.95
CA ALA A 499 10.74 15.51 18.23
C ALA A 499 10.50 14.29 17.32
N GLN A 500 9.47 13.52 17.63
CA GLN A 500 9.03 12.38 16.85
C GLN A 500 8.29 12.84 15.58
N PRO A 501 8.32 12.07 14.48
CA PRO A 501 7.53 12.37 13.30
C PRO A 501 6.04 12.45 13.66
N ASP A 502 5.43 13.62 13.47
CA ASP A 502 4.01 13.81 13.76
C ASP A 502 3.16 13.28 12.60
N TRP A 503 2.63 12.07 12.77
CA TRP A 503 1.76 11.39 11.82
C TRP A 503 0.29 11.84 11.89
N SER A 504 -0.04 12.80 12.78
CA SER A 504 -1.42 13.23 13.01
C SER A 504 -2.04 13.93 11.80
N LEU A 505 -3.37 13.90 11.74
CA LEU A 505 -4.14 14.67 10.77
C LEU A 505 -3.76 16.16 10.80
N LYS A 506 -3.49 16.71 11.99
CA LYS A 506 -3.13 18.12 12.17
C LYS A 506 -1.78 18.45 11.53
N ALA A 507 -0.79 17.58 11.65
CA ALA A 507 0.50 17.75 10.99
C ALA A 507 0.38 17.64 9.46
N ARG A 508 -0.34 16.64 8.97
CA ARG A 508 -0.56 16.46 7.52
C ARG A 508 -1.30 17.67 6.91
N ALA A 509 -2.35 18.15 7.57
CA ALA A 509 -3.07 19.35 7.16
C ALA A 509 -2.17 20.60 7.17
N ARG A 510 -1.25 20.70 8.13
CA ARG A 510 -0.26 21.79 8.19
C ARG A 510 0.68 21.75 6.99
N MET A 511 1.15 20.56 6.58
CA MET A 511 2.01 20.38 5.40
C MET A 511 1.28 20.79 4.11
N VAL A 512 0.04 20.35 3.94
CA VAL A 512 -0.80 20.74 2.79
C VAL A 512 -1.01 22.26 2.75
N ARG A 513 -1.35 22.86 3.89
CA ARG A 513 -1.54 24.32 4.01
C ARG A 513 -0.27 25.12 3.71
N ARG A 514 0.91 24.55 3.99
CA ARG A 514 2.21 25.16 3.66
C ARG A 514 2.68 24.84 2.24
N GLY A 515 1.93 24.05 1.47
CA GLY A 515 2.34 23.61 0.14
C GLY A 515 3.58 22.71 0.16
N VAL A 516 3.83 21.99 1.26
CA VAL A 516 4.96 21.07 1.37
C VAL A 516 4.57 19.72 0.80
N ARG A 517 5.25 19.31 -0.27
CA ARG A 517 5.22 17.94 -0.84
C ARG A 517 6.63 17.39 -0.94
N ASN A 518 6.76 16.08 -1.17
CA ASN A 518 8.06 15.46 -1.36
C ASN A 518 8.66 15.84 -2.72
N LEU A 519 9.77 16.58 -2.68
CA LEU A 519 10.52 17.04 -3.85
C LEU A 519 11.84 16.27 -4.08
N GLY A 520 12.00 15.15 -3.37
CA GLY A 520 13.23 14.38 -3.34
C GLY A 520 13.88 14.43 -1.95
N GLN A 521 14.20 13.26 -1.40
CA GLN A 521 14.90 13.12 -0.12
C GLN A 521 16.01 12.07 -0.20
N GLN A 522 17.06 12.28 0.57
CA GLN A 522 18.19 11.38 0.75
C GLN A 522 18.47 11.20 2.22
N VAL A 523 18.65 9.95 2.64
CA VAL A 523 19.13 9.60 3.96
C VAL A 523 20.45 8.86 3.81
N LEU A 524 21.44 9.30 4.59
CA LEU A 524 22.66 8.54 4.84
C LEU A 524 22.76 8.29 6.35
N GLU A 525 22.77 7.03 6.72
CA GLU A 525 23.04 6.61 8.09
C GLU A 525 24.32 5.80 8.10
N PHE A 526 25.24 6.17 8.99
CA PHE A 526 26.46 5.43 9.25
C PHE A 526 26.48 4.99 10.71
N ALA A 527 26.67 3.71 10.97
CA ALA A 527 26.74 3.16 12.32
C ALA A 527 28.07 2.43 12.53
N LEU A 528 28.84 2.92 13.50
CA LEU A 528 30.13 2.38 13.91
C LEU A 528 29.95 1.54 15.17
N LEU A 529 29.92 0.22 15.01
CA LEU A 529 29.73 -0.74 16.09
C LEU A 529 31.07 -1.25 16.61
N ASN A 530 31.35 -0.97 17.88
CA ASN A 530 32.55 -1.46 18.56
C ASN A 530 32.21 -2.29 19.80
N THR A 531 32.99 -3.36 20.00
CA THR A 531 32.88 -4.24 21.19
C THR A 531 33.49 -3.60 22.44
N ARG A 532 34.41 -2.65 22.25
CA ARG A 532 34.95 -1.77 23.30
C ARG A 532 34.58 -0.32 22.98
N PRO A 533 34.21 0.50 23.98
CA PRO A 533 33.93 1.91 23.75
C PRO A 533 35.14 2.59 23.10
N ILE A 534 34.90 3.35 22.05
CA ILE A 534 35.87 4.29 21.50
C ILE A 534 35.46 5.69 21.94
N ASP A 535 36.43 6.60 21.90
CA ASP A 535 36.18 8.01 22.17
C ASP A 535 35.29 8.65 21.09
N ASP A 536 34.45 9.59 21.49
CA ASP A 536 33.50 10.26 20.60
C ASP A 536 34.23 11.04 19.50
N GLN A 537 35.37 11.67 19.83
CA GLN A 537 36.17 12.42 18.86
C GLN A 537 36.80 11.50 17.80
N ALA A 538 37.18 10.28 18.20
CA ALA A 538 37.68 9.27 17.26
C ALA A 538 36.57 8.78 16.32
N ALA A 539 35.35 8.58 16.83
CA ALA A 539 34.20 8.24 16.01
C ALA A 539 33.89 9.34 14.98
N GLU A 540 33.92 10.61 15.41
CA GLU A 540 33.72 11.76 14.52
C GLU A 540 34.80 11.87 13.44
N ALA A 541 36.07 11.71 13.81
CA ALA A 541 37.18 11.77 12.87
C ALA A 541 37.06 10.67 11.79
N ARG A 542 36.64 9.46 12.19
CA ARG A 542 36.37 8.35 11.27
C ARG A 542 35.23 8.68 10.31
N PHE A 543 34.10 9.18 10.81
CA PHE A 543 32.98 9.57 9.94
C PHE A 543 33.39 10.70 8.97
N ALA A 544 34.17 11.69 9.44
CA ALA A 544 34.67 12.77 8.58
C ALA A 544 35.65 12.28 7.49
N ALA A 545 36.42 11.23 7.73
CA ALA A 545 37.25 10.59 6.72
C ALA A 545 36.38 9.85 5.69
N LEU A 546 35.40 9.08 6.14
CA LEU A 546 34.48 8.34 5.28
C LEU A 546 33.65 9.25 4.37
N VAL A 547 33.12 10.36 4.90
CA VAL A 547 32.39 11.35 4.09
C VAL A 547 33.28 11.92 2.98
N ARG A 548 34.57 12.16 3.25
CA ARG A 548 35.52 12.65 2.24
C ARG A 548 35.77 11.65 1.12
N GLU A 549 35.77 10.36 1.41
CA GLU A 549 36.09 9.31 0.44
C GLU A 549 34.86 8.79 -0.31
N MET A 550 33.72 8.67 0.38
CA MET A 550 32.55 7.96 -0.12
C MET A 550 31.48 8.87 -0.73
N VAL A 551 31.34 10.10 -0.24
CA VAL A 551 30.33 11.03 -0.76
C VAL A 551 30.85 11.68 -2.03
N ILE A 552 30.16 11.44 -3.14
CA ILE A 552 30.50 11.96 -4.46
C ILE A 552 29.36 12.80 -5.02
N SER A 553 29.71 13.81 -5.81
CA SER A 553 28.73 14.60 -6.55
C SER A 553 28.04 13.75 -7.63
N GLU A 554 26.71 13.84 -7.70
CA GLU A 554 25.98 13.33 -8.86
C GLU A 554 26.11 14.35 -9.99
N SER A 555 26.85 14.01 -11.05
CA SER A 555 26.79 14.79 -12.28
C SER A 555 25.37 14.69 -12.82
N ARG A 556 24.64 15.81 -12.90
CA ARG A 556 23.33 15.83 -13.58
C ARG A 556 23.54 15.33 -15.01
N LYS A 557 22.99 14.15 -15.32
CA LYS A 557 22.80 13.70 -16.71
C LYS A 557 21.63 14.45 -17.33
#